data_AF-A0A7C4C9X1-F1
#
_entry.id   AF-A0A7C4C9X1-F1
#
_cell.length_a   1.000
_cell.length_b   1.000
_cell.length_c   1.000
_cell.angle_alpha   90.00
_cell.angle_beta   90.00
_cell.angle_gamma   90.00
#
_symmetry.space_group_name_H-M   'P 1'
#
loop_
_entity.id
_entity.type
_entity.pdbx_description
1 polymer ?
#
loop_
_entity_poly.entity_id
_entity_poly.type
_entity_poly.pdbx_seq_one_letter_code
_entity_poly.pdbx_strand_id
1 'polypeptide(L)'
;MKALFWSAVLVLVLLAGYLIRGFVLERRRQAAPVSFEVSAESIAVYQSRIEEMLSRIARIRTRLPLAQPGERVGYTRLIAELEEEIRDLRVAVEQWRSARGAKPTADLYQKCILLYGRASGVCDAIAAETLPPGR
;
A
#
# COMPACT_ATOMS: atom_id res chain seq x y z
N MET A 1 -25.90 -45.27 -1.52
CA MET A 1 -25.99 -44.09 -0.64
C MET A 1 -24.76 -43.17 -0.70
N LYS A 2 -23.52 -43.68 -0.65
CA LYS A 2 -22.30 -42.84 -0.70
C LYS A 2 -22.17 -41.96 -1.97
N ALA A 3 -22.52 -42.49 -3.15
CA ALA A 3 -22.40 -41.75 -4.41
C ALA A 3 -23.32 -40.51 -4.49
N LEU A 4 -24.54 -40.61 -3.95
CA LEU A 4 -25.50 -39.49 -3.90
C LEU A 4 -25.06 -38.39 -2.92
N PHE A 5 -24.39 -38.76 -1.84
CA PHE A 5 -23.82 -37.79 -0.90
C PHE A 5 -22.66 -37.01 -1.55
N TRP A 6 -21.74 -37.70 -2.23
CA TRP A 6 -20.63 -37.05 -2.92
C TRP A 6 -21.06 -36.16 -4.08
N SER A 7 -22.08 -36.55 -4.85
CA SER A 7 -22.62 -35.68 -5.89
C SER A 7 -23.30 -34.43 -5.33
N ALA A 8 -24.05 -34.56 -4.23
CA ALA A 8 -24.66 -33.42 -3.55
C ALA A 8 -23.61 -32.44 -3.00
N VAL A 9 -22.53 -32.94 -2.39
CA VAL A 9 -21.41 -32.12 -1.90
C VAL A 9 -20.73 -31.38 -3.06
N LEU A 10 -20.48 -32.05 -4.18
CA LEU A 10 -19.81 -31.45 -5.33
C LEU A 10 -20.64 -30.34 -5.98
N VAL A 11 -21.96 -30.54 -6.08
CA VAL A 11 -22.91 -29.51 -6.54
C VAL A 11 -22.92 -28.31 -5.60
N LEU A 12 -22.87 -28.53 -4.28
CA LEU A 12 -22.89 -27.47 -3.28
C LEU A 12 -21.59 -26.64 -3.32
N VAL A 13 -20.43 -27.28 -3.52
CA VAL A 13 -19.14 -26.59 -3.70
C VAL A 13 -19.13 -25.75 -4.97
N LEU A 14 -19.66 -26.27 -6.08
CA LEU A 14 -19.77 -25.51 -7.34
C LEU A 14 -20.69 -24.29 -7.21
N LEU A 15 -21.85 -24.46 -6.53
CA LEU A 15 -22.77 -23.36 -6.24
C LEU A 15 -22.13 -22.30 -5.34
N ALA A 16 -21.43 -22.71 -4.28
CA ALA A 16 -20.71 -21.79 -3.41
C ALA A 16 -19.63 -21.02 -4.19
N GLY A 17 -18.86 -21.69 -5.04
CA GLY A 17 -17.87 -21.04 -5.90
C GLY A 17 -18.50 -20.04 -6.88
N TYR A 18 -19.65 -20.36 -7.46
CA TYR A 18 -20.40 -19.46 -8.34
C TYR A 18 -20.91 -18.22 -7.60
N LEU A 19 -21.47 -18.39 -6.41
CA LEU A 19 -21.96 -17.28 -5.57
C LEU A 19 -20.80 -16.36 -5.12
N ILE A 20 -19.67 -16.92 -4.71
CA ILE A 20 -18.48 -16.14 -4.33
C ILE A 20 -17.97 -15.33 -5.54
N ARG A 21 -17.91 -15.95 -6.72
CA ARG A 21 -17.48 -15.28 -7.94
C ARG A 21 -18.41 -14.12 -8.28
N GLY A 22 -19.73 -14.32 -8.20
CA GLY A 22 -20.73 -13.27 -8.38
C GLY A 22 -20.53 -12.13 -7.40
N PHE A 23 -20.37 -12.43 -6.11
CA PHE A 23 -20.19 -11.43 -5.06
C PHE A 23 -18.90 -10.59 -5.24
N VAL A 24 -17.79 -11.22 -5.68
CA VAL A 24 -16.53 -10.51 -5.98
C VAL A 24 -16.68 -9.60 -7.19
N LEU A 25 -17.38 -10.05 -8.24
CA LEU A 25 -17.65 -9.26 -9.44
C LEU A 25 -18.61 -8.09 -9.15
N GLU A 26 -19.65 -8.31 -8.37
CA GLU A 26 -20.62 -7.28 -7.96
C GLU A 26 -19.95 -6.22 -7.08
N ARG A 27 -19.11 -6.63 -6.11
CA ARG A 27 -18.33 -5.67 -5.31
C ARG A 27 -17.38 -4.83 -6.15
N ARG A 28 -16.74 -5.42 -7.17
CA ARG A 28 -15.89 -4.66 -8.11
C ARG A 28 -16.69 -3.67 -8.95
N ARG A 29 -17.97 -3.92 -9.23
CA ARG A 29 -18.85 -2.99 -9.96
C ARG A 29 -19.46 -1.92 -9.06
N GLN A 30 -19.81 -2.25 -7.82
CA GLN A 30 -20.41 -1.33 -6.84
C GLN A 30 -19.37 -0.40 -6.19
N ALA A 31 -18.10 -0.80 -6.17
CA ALA A 31 -16.99 0.13 -6.01
C ALA A 31 -16.85 0.97 -7.28
N ALA A 32 -17.87 1.80 -7.58
CA ALA A 32 -17.75 2.81 -8.60
C ALA A 32 -16.50 3.65 -8.28
N PRO A 33 -15.50 3.72 -9.18
CA PRO A 33 -14.36 4.58 -8.95
C PRO A 33 -14.92 5.99 -8.85
N VAL A 34 -14.73 6.66 -7.71
CA VAL A 34 -14.95 8.10 -7.64
C VAL A 34 -14.01 8.69 -8.67
N SER A 35 -14.58 9.13 -9.80
CA SER A 35 -13.81 9.65 -10.92
C SER A 35 -13.33 11.05 -10.56
N PHE A 36 -12.31 11.13 -9.72
CA PHE A 36 -11.52 12.34 -9.60
C PHE A 36 -10.81 12.56 -10.94
N GLU A 37 -10.95 13.75 -11.53
CA GLU A 37 -10.03 14.17 -12.57
C GLU A 37 -8.62 14.24 -11.95
N VAL A 38 -7.85 13.17 -12.14
CA VAL A 38 -6.50 13.07 -11.63
C VAL A 38 -5.60 13.93 -12.52
N SER A 39 -5.34 15.16 -12.09
CA SER A 39 -4.41 16.05 -12.77
C SER A 39 -2.95 15.58 -12.59
N ALA A 40 -2.08 15.97 -13.52
CA ALA A 40 -0.65 15.72 -13.41
C ALA A 40 -0.01 16.39 -12.17
N GLU A 41 -0.63 17.47 -11.66
CA GLU A 41 -0.21 18.16 -10.43
C GLU A 41 -0.37 17.25 -9.21
N SER A 42 -1.47 16.50 -9.13
CA SER A 42 -1.71 15.54 -8.03
C SER A 42 -0.63 14.46 -7.92
N ILE A 43 -0.01 14.09 -9.05
CA ILE A 43 1.08 13.11 -9.10
C ILE A 43 2.44 13.74 -8.75
N ALA A 44 2.66 14.99 -9.13
CA ALA A 44 3.86 15.74 -8.75
C ALA A 44 3.99 15.87 -7.22
N VAL A 45 2.86 16.01 -6.52
CA VAL A 45 2.83 16.03 -5.04
C VAL A 45 3.44 14.76 -4.45
N TYR A 46 3.15 13.57 -5.00
CA TYR A 46 3.72 12.33 -4.47
C TYR A 46 5.24 12.26 -4.58
N GLN A 47 5.84 12.86 -5.60
CA GLN A 47 7.30 12.91 -5.70
C GLN A 47 7.92 13.73 -4.56
N SER A 48 7.38 14.91 -4.32
CA SER A 48 7.82 15.76 -3.20
C SER A 48 7.65 15.04 -1.86
N ARG A 49 6.53 14.33 -1.67
CA ARG A 49 6.28 13.53 -0.45
C ARG A 49 7.26 12.37 -0.28
N ILE A 50 7.60 11.68 -1.37
CA ILE A 50 8.61 10.61 -1.36
C ILE A 50 9.97 11.16 -0.93
N GLU A 51 10.38 12.31 -1.46
CA GLU A 51 11.63 12.97 -1.06
C GLU A 51 11.60 13.38 0.42
N GLU A 52 10.46 13.89 0.90
CA GLU A 52 10.27 14.22 2.30
C GLU A 52 10.46 12.99 3.21
N MET A 53 9.84 11.85 2.87
CA MET A 53 10.00 10.60 3.64
C MET A 53 11.44 10.08 3.63
N LEU A 54 12.12 10.13 2.48
CA LEU A 54 13.53 9.73 2.38
C LEU A 54 14.44 10.61 3.24
N SER A 55 14.18 11.92 3.29
CA SER A 55 14.90 12.84 4.17
C SER A 55 14.68 12.51 5.65
N ARG A 56 13.47 12.07 6.03
CA ARG A 56 13.15 11.62 7.39
C ARG A 56 13.92 10.35 7.73
N ILE A 57 13.92 9.35 6.85
CA ILE A 57 14.70 8.11 7.02
C ILE A 57 16.18 8.40 7.19
N ALA A 58 16.74 9.27 6.35
CA ALA A 58 18.15 9.65 6.44
C ALA A 58 18.49 10.23 7.82
N ARG A 59 17.64 11.13 8.34
CA ARG A 59 17.78 11.69 9.70
C ARG A 59 17.60 10.67 10.81
N ILE A 60 16.72 9.69 10.63
CA ILE A 60 16.54 8.59 11.59
C ILE A 60 17.78 7.70 11.61
N ARG A 61 18.32 7.34 10.44
CA ARG A 61 19.52 6.52 10.31
C ARG A 61 20.74 7.13 10.97
N THR A 62 20.92 8.45 10.92
CA THR A 62 22.03 9.11 11.62
C THR A 62 21.89 9.06 13.14
N ARG A 63 20.66 8.95 13.66
CA ARG A 63 20.36 8.86 15.10
C ARG A 63 20.27 7.43 15.61
N LEU A 64 20.06 6.45 14.73
CA LEU A 64 19.94 5.03 15.06
C LEU A 64 21.10 4.48 15.93
N PRO A 65 22.38 4.88 15.71
CA PRO A 65 23.49 4.45 16.58
C PRO A 65 23.42 4.99 18.01
N LEU A 66 22.61 6.02 18.28
CA LEU A 66 22.40 6.61 19.61
C LEU A 66 21.27 5.91 20.37
N ALA A 67 20.42 5.13 19.70
CA ALA A 67 19.33 4.39 20.32
C ALA A 67 19.84 3.19 21.13
N GLN A 68 19.03 2.70 22.07
CA GLN A 68 19.37 1.50 22.83
C GLN A 68 19.41 0.26 21.93
N PRO A 69 20.30 -0.73 22.17
CA PRO A 69 20.41 -1.92 21.32
C PRO A 69 19.09 -2.67 21.10
N GLY A 70 18.21 -2.72 22.10
CA GLY A 70 16.89 -3.36 22.00
C GLY A 70 15.92 -2.64 21.06
N GLU A 71 15.99 -1.31 21.02
CA GLU A 71 15.13 -0.47 20.17
C GLU A 71 15.64 -0.40 18.72
N ARG A 72 16.96 -0.53 18.52
CA ARG A 72 17.59 -0.50 17.18
C ARG A 72 16.98 -1.52 16.22
N VAL A 73 16.62 -2.70 16.72
CA VAL A 73 16.02 -3.76 15.89
C VAL A 73 14.63 -3.35 15.42
N GLY A 74 13.82 -2.75 16.31
CA GLY A 74 12.49 -2.22 15.98
C GLY A 74 12.56 -1.12 14.92
N TYR A 75 13.37 -0.09 15.17
CA TYR A 75 13.60 1.00 14.22
C TYR A 75 14.15 0.50 12.88
N THR A 76 15.07 -0.46 12.87
CA THR A 76 15.63 -1.02 11.63
C THR A 76 14.54 -1.71 10.80
N ARG A 77 13.62 -2.44 11.46
CA ARG A 77 12.48 -3.06 10.78
C ARG A 77 11.52 -2.01 10.21
N LEU A 78 11.13 -1.02 11.01
CA LEU A 78 10.24 0.06 10.56
C LEU A 78 10.85 0.87 9.41
N ILE A 79 12.17 1.13 9.44
CA ILE A 79 12.88 1.79 8.34
C ILE A 79 12.83 0.92 7.09
N ALA A 80 13.07 -0.39 7.20
CA ALA A 80 13.04 -1.30 6.06
C ALA A 80 11.63 -1.37 5.44
N GLU A 81 10.59 -1.44 6.28
CA GLU A 81 9.18 -1.42 5.84
C GLU A 81 8.84 -0.11 5.13
N LEU A 82 9.27 1.03 5.69
CA LEU A 82 9.07 2.33 5.05
C LEU A 82 9.80 2.45 3.69
N GLU A 83 11.01 1.90 3.58
CA GLU A 83 11.76 1.88 2.31
C GLU A 83 11.11 1.01 1.24
N GLU A 84 10.46 -0.09 1.65
CA GLU A 84 9.66 -0.93 0.76
C GLU A 84 8.43 -0.19 0.25
N GLU A 85 7.65 0.43 1.15
CA GLU A 85 6.46 1.20 0.78
C GLU A 85 6.81 2.42 -0.10
N ILE A 86 7.93 3.10 0.15
CA ILE A 86 8.42 4.18 -0.72
C ILE A 86 8.80 3.65 -2.11
N ARG A 87 9.44 2.48 -2.19
CA ARG A 87 9.82 1.87 -3.47
C ARG A 87 8.57 1.52 -4.28
N ASP A 88 7.58 0.92 -3.65
CA ASP A 88 6.32 0.57 -4.28
C ASP A 88 5.55 1.81 -4.73
N LEU A 89 5.55 2.87 -3.92
CA LEU A 89 4.95 4.15 -4.29
C LEU A 89 5.65 4.77 -5.52
N ARG A 90 7.00 4.73 -5.59
CA ARG A 90 7.76 5.20 -6.76
C ARG A 90 7.39 4.41 -8.02
N VAL A 91 7.31 3.09 -7.91
CA VAL A 91 6.91 2.22 -9.03
C VAL A 91 5.48 2.55 -9.48
N ALA A 92 4.55 2.74 -8.55
CA ALA A 92 3.17 3.10 -8.86
C ALA A 92 3.04 4.47 -9.55
N VAL A 93 3.81 5.47 -9.09
CA VAL A 93 3.89 6.79 -9.73
C VAL A 93 4.42 6.70 -11.16
N GLU A 94 5.45 5.89 -11.39
CA GLU A 94 6.01 5.71 -12.74
C GLU A 94 5.07 4.92 -13.67
N GLN A 95 4.37 3.91 -13.14
CA GLN A 95 3.30 3.20 -13.84
C GLN A 95 2.18 4.16 -14.24
N TRP A 96 1.77 5.07 -13.36
CA TRP A 96 0.77 6.07 -13.69
C TRP A 96 1.25 7.02 -14.79
N ARG A 97 2.50 7.49 -14.72
CA ARG A 97 3.09 8.39 -15.72
C ARG A 97 3.18 7.77 -17.10
N SER A 98 3.51 6.48 -17.18
CA SER A 98 3.59 5.75 -18.44
C SER A 98 2.22 5.39 -19.01
N ALA A 99 1.17 5.32 -18.18
CA ALA A 99 -0.19 5.00 -18.59
C ALA A 99 -1.03 6.18 -19.16
N ARG A 100 -0.42 7.37 -19.37
CA ARG A 100 -1.10 8.62 -19.82
C ARG A 100 -2.23 8.36 -20.83
N GLY A 101 -3.48 8.57 -20.41
CA GLY A 101 -4.68 8.52 -21.25
C GLY A 101 -5.38 7.15 -21.35
N ALA A 102 -4.88 6.11 -20.69
CA ALA A 102 -5.54 4.81 -20.65
C ALA A 102 -6.51 4.68 -19.46
N LYS A 103 -7.62 3.93 -19.64
CA LYS A 103 -8.60 3.62 -18.58
C LYS A 103 -8.03 3.15 -17.22
N PRO A 104 -6.87 2.44 -17.10
CA PRO A 104 -6.34 2.06 -15.79
C PRO A 104 -5.66 3.19 -14.99
N THR A 105 -5.63 4.43 -15.48
CA THR A 105 -4.98 5.56 -14.76
C THR A 105 -5.64 5.88 -13.41
N ALA A 106 -6.96 5.73 -13.29
CA ALA A 106 -7.66 5.92 -12.02
C ALA A 106 -7.26 4.86 -10.98
N ASP A 107 -7.20 3.59 -11.38
CA ASP A 107 -6.79 2.49 -10.50
C ASP A 107 -5.33 2.65 -10.02
N LEU A 108 -4.45 3.10 -10.92
CA LEU A 108 -3.05 3.39 -10.59
C LEU A 108 -2.91 4.57 -9.62
N TYR A 109 -3.76 5.60 -9.77
CA TYR A 109 -3.78 6.72 -8.84
C TYR A 109 -4.29 6.31 -7.46
N GLN A 110 -5.34 5.49 -7.40
CA GLN A 110 -5.85 4.95 -6.15
C GLN A 110 -4.81 4.06 -5.45
N LYS A 111 -4.03 3.30 -6.23
CA LYS A 111 -2.87 2.56 -5.71
C LYS A 111 -1.82 3.50 -5.10
N CYS A 112 -1.53 4.64 -5.74
CA CYS A 112 -0.62 5.65 -5.18
C CYS A 112 -1.14 6.22 -3.84
N ILE A 113 -2.45 6.52 -3.74
CA ILE A 113 -3.06 6.99 -2.48
C ILE A 113 -2.86 5.96 -1.36
N LEU A 114 -3.14 4.68 -1.63
CA LEU A 114 -3.05 3.61 -0.63
C LEU A 114 -1.61 3.41 -0.15
N LEU A 115 -0.64 3.37 -1.07
CA LEU A 115 0.78 3.22 -0.75
C LEU A 115 1.31 4.43 0.02
N TYR A 116 0.90 5.64 -0.36
CA TYR A 116 1.24 6.85 0.41
C TYR A 116 0.68 6.79 1.83
N GLY A 117 -0.58 6.38 2.01
CA GLY A 117 -1.21 6.25 3.32
C GLY A 117 -0.48 5.25 4.22
N ARG A 118 -0.03 4.11 3.66
CA ARG A 118 0.79 3.13 4.38
C ARG A 118 2.14 3.69 4.78
N ALA A 119 2.88 4.27 3.83
CA ALA A 119 4.18 4.88 4.10
C ALA A 119 4.11 5.99 5.16
N SER A 120 3.05 6.81 5.12
CA SER A 120 2.81 7.83 6.15
C SER A 120 2.56 7.19 7.53
N GLY A 121 1.75 6.13 7.60
CA GLY A 121 1.49 5.41 8.85
C GLY A 121 2.76 4.84 9.48
N VAL A 122 3.69 4.29 8.67
CA VAL A 122 4.99 3.82 9.16
C VAL A 122 5.86 5.00 9.64
N CYS A 123 5.83 6.15 8.95
CA CYS A 123 6.50 7.36 9.44
C CYS A 123 5.97 7.81 10.80
N ASP A 124 4.66 7.76 11.01
CA ASP A 124 4.02 8.13 12.28
C ASP A 124 4.37 7.14 13.39
N ALA A 125 4.46 5.85 13.08
CA ALA A 125 4.93 4.82 14.00
C ALA A 125 6.38 5.09 14.45
N ILE A 126 7.27 5.42 13.51
CA ILE A 126 8.66 5.77 13.83
C ILE A 126 8.73 7.08 14.64
N ALA A 127 7.82 8.03 14.42
CA ALA A 127 7.77 9.27 15.19
C ALA A 127 7.24 9.08 16.63
N ALA A 128 6.29 8.16 16.81
CA ALA A 128 5.73 7.80 18.11
C ALA A 128 6.75 7.05 18.98
N GLU A 129 7.60 6.23 18.36
CA GLU A 129 8.79 5.68 18.98
C GLU A 129 9.86 6.80 19.05
N THR A 130 9.83 7.59 20.12
CA THR A 130 10.74 8.73 20.28
C THR A 130 12.21 8.29 20.33
N LEU A 131 12.94 8.56 19.25
CA LEU A 131 14.41 8.52 19.23
C LEU A 131 14.97 9.67 20.09
N PRO A 132 16.07 9.46 20.83
CA PRO A 132 16.70 10.54 21.60
C PRO A 132 17.12 11.70 20.67
N PRO A 133 16.98 12.96 21.11
CA PRO A 133 17.43 14.10 20.32
C PRO A 133 18.94 13.97 20.07
N GLY A 134 19.34 14.07 18.80
CA GLY A 134 20.75 14.17 18.43
C GLY A 134 21.34 15.44 19.03
N ARG A 135 22.45 15.31 19.77
CA ARG A 135 23.21 16.44 20.31
C ARG A 135 23.85 17.26 19.19
#